data_AF-A0A937JNI9-F1
#
_entry.id   AF-A0A937JNI9-F1
#
_cell.length_a   1.000
_cell.length_b   1.000
_cell.length_c   1.000
_cell.angle_alpha   90.00
_cell.angle_beta   90.00
_cell.angle_gamma   90.00
#
_symmetry.space_group_name_H-M   'P 1'
#
loop_
_entity.id
_entity.type
_entity.pdbx_description
1 polymer ?
#
loop_
_entity_poly.entity_id
_entity_poly.type
_entity_poly.pdbx_seq_one_letter_code
_entity_poly.pdbx_strand_id
1 'polypeptide(L)'
;MRRPAGGPGFSHRSSTRSRPSAPPPCSPARWQPRRRAATAIYGYTADGRVVRELTTADPEVRIEWAVHVANRKAAWYQFRLALDIPAMAGKSVARRNKGVDRRKLVIDPGRKVLDAASTATVDFSGGRFLDALDVPLGSMHTDAQGRLVVLGGRGHSAAPFNAPLASFGNNDGWCDDTSDGPVTATLTLAGHAATANRPHAATPAAPAGPPTRSCLDGSWRRVTRP
;
A
#
# COMPACT_ATOMS: atom_id res chain seq x y z
N MET A 1 -33.25 78.07 -37.20
CA MET A 1 -34.40 77.29 -37.74
C MET A 1 -33.92 76.67 -39.05
N ARG A 2 -33.97 75.38 -39.39
CA ARG A 2 -34.63 74.16 -38.94
C ARG A 2 -33.67 72.97 -39.28
N ARG A 3 -33.75 71.88 -38.50
CA ARG A 3 -33.11 70.57 -38.80
C ARG A 3 -33.74 69.90 -40.04
N PRO A 4 -33.11 68.84 -40.57
CA PRO A 4 -33.55 67.51 -40.13
C PRO A 4 -32.39 66.60 -39.69
N ALA A 5 -32.75 65.69 -38.80
CA ALA A 5 -31.88 64.79 -38.08
C ALA A 5 -31.64 63.49 -38.86
N GLY A 6 -30.38 63.16 -39.13
CA GLY A 6 -29.95 61.80 -39.49
C GLY A 6 -29.52 61.07 -38.22
N GLY A 7 -30.22 59.98 -37.89
CA GLY A 7 -29.88 59.14 -36.73
C GLY A 7 -28.64 58.27 -37.01
N PRO A 8 -27.75 58.06 -36.02
CA PRO A 8 -26.68 57.08 -36.15
C PRO A 8 -27.19 55.69 -35.73
N GLY A 9 -27.41 54.82 -36.71
CA GLY A 9 -27.73 53.40 -36.51
C GLY A 9 -26.47 52.57 -36.28
N PHE A 10 -26.35 52.06 -35.06
CA PHE A 10 -25.45 51.02 -34.54
C PHE A 10 -24.66 50.17 -35.56
N SER A 11 -23.32 50.23 -35.48
CA SER A 11 -22.44 49.19 -36.00
C SER A 11 -22.48 47.97 -35.08
N HIS A 12 -22.90 46.82 -35.61
CA HIS A 12 -22.78 45.54 -34.91
C HIS A 12 -21.30 45.17 -34.76
N ARG A 13 -20.73 45.45 -33.57
CA ARG A 13 -19.48 44.82 -33.14
C ARG A 13 -19.83 43.39 -32.71
N SER A 14 -19.63 42.43 -33.60
CA SER A 14 -19.65 41.01 -33.25
C SER A 14 -18.51 40.73 -32.28
N SER A 15 -18.80 40.79 -30.98
CA SER A 15 -17.95 40.29 -29.91
C SER A 15 -17.91 38.77 -30.04
N THR A 16 -16.91 38.24 -30.73
CA THR A 16 -16.55 36.84 -30.59
C THR A 16 -15.99 36.65 -29.19
N ARG A 17 -16.86 36.28 -28.25
CA ARG A 17 -16.45 35.71 -26.97
C ARG A 17 -15.59 34.48 -27.30
N SER A 18 -14.28 34.61 -27.12
CA SER A 18 -13.36 33.49 -27.18
C SER A 18 -13.83 32.45 -26.16
N ARG A 19 -14.16 31.24 -26.64
CA ARG A 19 -14.40 30.09 -25.76
C ARG A 19 -13.13 29.92 -24.92
N PRO A 20 -13.22 29.73 -23.59
CA PRO A 20 -12.05 29.39 -22.81
C PRO A 20 -11.46 28.11 -23.39
N SER A 21 -10.17 28.17 -23.75
CA SER A 21 -9.41 27.02 -24.22
C SER A 21 -9.54 25.90 -23.21
N ALA A 22 -9.77 24.67 -23.68
CA ALA A 22 -9.70 23.49 -22.84
C ALA A 22 -8.37 23.50 -22.06
N PRO A 23 -8.37 23.11 -20.77
CA PRO A 23 -7.12 22.95 -20.04
C PRO A 23 -6.20 22.01 -20.84
N PRO A 24 -4.88 22.25 -20.82
CA PRO A 24 -3.95 21.41 -21.56
C PRO A 24 -4.14 19.94 -21.13
N PRO A 25 -4.05 18.97 -22.06
CA PRO A 25 -4.09 17.57 -21.69
C PRO A 25 -3.04 17.32 -20.63
N CYS A 26 -3.44 16.59 -19.58
CA CYS A 26 -2.55 16.17 -18.52
C CYS A 26 -1.32 15.53 -19.16
N SER A 27 -0.16 16.16 -19.00
CA SER A 27 1.12 15.62 -19.47
C SER A 27 1.27 14.20 -18.92
N PRO A 28 1.83 13.22 -19.67
CA PRO A 28 2.00 11.86 -19.18
C PRO A 28 3.15 11.81 -18.17
N ALA A 29 3.02 12.54 -17.06
CA ALA A 29 3.56 12.08 -15.80
C ALA A 29 2.92 10.72 -15.58
N ARG A 30 3.71 9.66 -15.85
CA ARG A 30 3.34 8.26 -15.64
C ARG A 30 2.49 8.19 -14.40
N TRP A 31 1.21 7.85 -14.55
CA TRP A 31 0.32 7.69 -13.42
C TRP A 31 0.91 6.58 -12.55
N GLN A 32 1.52 6.97 -11.43
CA GLN A 32 2.06 6.04 -10.43
C GLN A 32 1.09 6.02 -9.25
N PRO A 33 0.31 4.96 -9.10
CA PRO A 33 -0.58 4.84 -7.96
C PRO A 33 0.22 4.82 -6.65
N ARG A 34 -0.24 5.56 -5.65
CA ARG A 34 0.41 5.66 -4.34
C ARG A 34 0.17 4.36 -3.56
N ARG A 35 1.18 3.49 -3.51
CA ARG A 35 1.15 2.21 -2.77
C ARG A 35 1.71 2.39 -1.36
N ARG A 36 1.05 3.18 -0.52
CA ARG A 36 1.59 3.61 0.78
C ARG A 36 0.69 3.18 1.94
N ALA A 37 1.26 2.45 2.89
CA ALA A 37 0.75 2.35 4.25
C ALA A 37 1.64 3.18 5.19
N ALA A 38 1.05 3.93 6.11
CA ALA A 38 1.79 4.72 7.08
C ALA A 38 1.28 4.44 8.48
N THR A 39 2.19 4.34 9.45
CA THR A 39 1.87 4.00 10.83
C THR A 39 2.46 5.01 11.80
N ALA A 40 1.71 5.35 12.84
CA ALA A 40 2.12 6.25 13.91
C ALA A 40 2.02 5.54 15.27
N ILE A 41 2.83 5.96 16.24
CA ILE A 41 2.83 5.44 17.61
C ILE A 41 2.20 6.48 18.53
N TYR A 42 1.26 6.05 19.37
CA TYR A 42 0.61 6.91 20.36
C TYR A 42 0.85 6.39 21.77
N GLY A 43 1.14 7.30 22.71
CA GLY A 43 1.16 7.01 24.13
C GLY A 43 -0.25 7.05 24.72
N TYR A 44 -0.55 6.15 25.65
CA TYR A 44 -1.85 6.06 26.31
C TYR A 44 -1.73 6.15 27.83
N THR A 45 -2.79 6.64 28.48
CA THR A 45 -2.96 6.54 29.94
C THR A 45 -3.29 5.10 30.35
N ALA A 46 -3.25 4.80 31.65
CA ALA A 46 -3.69 3.51 32.19
C ALA A 46 -5.14 3.17 31.82
N ASP A 47 -6.03 4.17 31.81
CA ASP A 47 -7.43 4.03 31.36
C ASP A 47 -7.56 3.89 29.84
N GLY A 48 -6.43 3.99 29.12
CA GLY A 48 -6.34 3.80 27.69
C GLY A 48 -6.89 4.94 26.86
N ARG A 49 -6.80 6.17 27.38
CA ARG A 49 -6.98 7.40 26.61
C ARG A 49 -5.68 7.76 25.91
N VAL A 50 -5.75 8.21 24.66
CA VAL A 50 -4.58 8.71 23.92
C VAL A 50 -4.08 9.99 24.60
N VAL A 51 -2.79 10.04 24.92
CA VAL A 51 -2.14 11.23 25.48
C VAL A 51 -1.58 12.07 24.34
N ARG A 52 -0.69 11.49 23.54
CA ARG A 52 -0.04 12.15 22.40
C ARG A 52 0.62 11.13 21.47
N GLU A 53 0.99 11.58 20.27
CA GLU A 53 1.90 10.85 19.39
C GLU A 53 3.32 10.85 19.96
N LEU A 54 4.03 9.74 19.81
CA LEU A 54 5.45 9.60 20.15
C LEU A 54 6.25 9.61 18.84
N THR A 55 7.21 10.52 18.76
CA THR A 55 7.98 10.78 17.53
C THR A 55 9.46 10.81 17.83
N THR A 56 10.29 10.80 16.78
CA THR A 56 11.75 10.98 16.92
C THR A 56 12.15 12.41 17.32
N ALA A 57 11.22 13.37 17.29
CA ALA A 57 11.47 14.73 17.82
C ALA A 57 11.53 14.77 19.36
N ASP A 58 11.00 13.75 20.03
CA ASP A 58 11.08 13.61 21.47
C ASP A 58 12.47 13.06 21.87
N PRO A 59 13.29 13.79 22.66
CA PRO A 59 14.67 13.40 22.91
C PRO A 59 14.82 12.06 23.66
N GLU A 60 13.82 11.71 24.48
CA GLU A 60 13.75 10.49 25.27
C GLU A 60 13.17 9.29 24.52
N VAL A 61 12.68 9.48 23.30
CA VAL A 61 12.05 8.45 22.48
C VAL A 61 13.06 7.87 21.49
N ARG A 62 13.12 6.54 21.44
CA ARG A 62 13.71 5.79 20.32
C ARG A 62 12.70 4.78 19.81
N ILE A 63 12.57 4.68 18.49
CA ILE A 63 11.61 3.78 17.85
C ILE A 63 12.38 2.93 16.85
N GLU A 64 12.23 1.62 16.95
CA GLU A 64 12.68 0.67 15.95
C GLU A 64 11.46 0.00 15.32
N TRP A 65 11.34 0.10 14.01
CA TRP A 65 10.30 -0.57 13.24
C TRP A 65 10.81 -1.91 12.73
N ALA A 66 9.93 -2.89 12.67
CA ALA A 66 10.20 -4.13 11.97
C ALA A 66 8.99 -4.62 11.18
N VAL A 67 9.26 -5.07 9.96
CA VAL A 67 8.25 -5.48 8.99
C VAL A 67 8.64 -6.83 8.41
N HIS A 68 7.69 -7.76 8.31
CA HIS A 68 7.90 -9.07 7.69
C HIS A 68 6.76 -9.36 6.72
N VAL A 69 6.89 -8.88 5.49
CA VAL A 69 5.92 -9.16 4.41
C VAL A 69 6.29 -10.44 3.66
N ALA A 70 5.29 -11.16 3.15
CA ALA A 70 5.48 -12.30 2.28
C ALA A 70 4.34 -12.43 1.26
N ASN A 71 4.59 -13.11 0.14
CA ASN A 71 3.55 -13.54 -0.80
C ASN A 71 3.36 -15.06 -0.71
N ARG A 72 2.15 -15.48 -0.31
CA ARG A 72 1.77 -16.90 -0.22
C ARG A 72 0.74 -17.32 -1.26
N LYS A 73 0.40 -16.45 -2.20
CA LYS A 73 -0.69 -16.64 -3.18
C LYS A 73 -0.48 -17.87 -4.06
N ALA A 74 0.74 -18.08 -4.58
CA ALA A 74 1.07 -19.27 -5.38
C ALA A 74 1.08 -20.56 -4.54
N ALA A 75 1.38 -20.44 -3.24
CA ALA A 75 1.33 -21.49 -2.23
C ALA A 75 -0.06 -21.63 -1.56
N TRP A 76 -1.12 -21.03 -2.11
CA TRP A 76 -2.47 -21.14 -1.55
C TRP A 76 -3.39 -22.07 -2.36
N TYR A 77 -4.67 -22.08 -1.98
CA TYR A 77 -5.74 -22.78 -2.66
C TYR A 77 -6.22 -22.02 -3.91
N GLN A 78 -6.86 -22.75 -4.82
CA GLN A 78 -7.54 -22.14 -5.94
C GLN A 78 -8.69 -21.27 -5.45
N PHE A 79 -8.83 -20.09 -6.04
CA PHE A 79 -9.97 -19.22 -5.83
C PHE A 79 -11.10 -19.69 -6.75
N ARG A 80 -12.20 -20.15 -6.17
CA ARG A 80 -13.44 -20.51 -6.89
C ARG A 80 -14.58 -19.62 -6.45
N LEU A 81 -14.93 -19.73 -5.16
CA LEU A 81 -15.91 -18.91 -4.46
C LEU A 81 -15.39 -18.66 -3.05
N ALA A 82 -15.98 -17.69 -2.36
CA ALA A 82 -15.73 -17.49 -0.93
C ALA A 82 -16.15 -18.76 -0.18
N LEU A 83 -15.30 -19.25 0.74
CA LEU A 83 -15.50 -20.55 1.39
C LEU A 83 -16.53 -20.52 2.53
N ASP A 84 -16.92 -19.32 2.96
CA ASP A 84 -17.85 -19.03 4.05
C ASP A 84 -19.31 -18.90 3.61
N ILE A 85 -19.60 -18.97 2.30
CA ILE A 85 -20.96 -18.92 1.80
C ILE A 85 -21.64 -20.30 1.88
N PRO A 86 -22.97 -20.37 2.07
CA PRO A 86 -23.69 -21.65 2.12
C PRO A 86 -23.45 -22.56 0.91
N ALA A 87 -23.27 -21.97 -0.27
CA ALA A 87 -22.99 -22.71 -1.50
C ALA A 87 -21.65 -23.48 -1.52
N MET A 88 -20.75 -23.18 -0.57
CA MET A 88 -19.46 -23.85 -0.38
C MET A 88 -19.42 -24.78 0.84
N ALA A 89 -20.52 -24.91 1.59
CA ALA A 89 -20.60 -25.83 2.72
C ALA A 89 -20.27 -27.27 2.27
N GLY A 90 -19.31 -27.91 2.96
CA GLY A 90 -18.85 -29.27 2.65
C GLY A 90 -18.02 -29.42 1.37
N LYS A 91 -17.73 -28.34 0.64
CA LYS A 91 -16.93 -28.38 -0.60
C LYS A 91 -15.46 -28.08 -0.31
N SER A 92 -14.57 -28.79 -0.99
CA SER A 92 -13.12 -28.54 -0.95
C SER A 92 -12.65 -27.86 -2.24
N VAL A 93 -11.54 -27.12 -2.13
CA VAL A 93 -10.87 -26.49 -3.27
C VAL A 93 -9.49 -27.09 -3.45
N ALA A 94 -9.10 -27.28 -4.71
CA ALA A 94 -7.76 -27.77 -5.03
C ALA A 94 -6.69 -26.74 -4.68
N ARG A 95 -5.46 -27.20 -4.45
CA ARG A 95 -4.30 -26.31 -4.30
C ARG A 95 -3.85 -25.78 -5.67
N ARG A 96 -3.33 -24.55 -5.70
CA ARG A 96 -2.54 -24.06 -6.83
C ARG A 96 -1.19 -24.78 -6.88
N ASN A 97 -0.56 -24.84 -8.05
CA ASN A 97 0.77 -25.43 -8.26
C ASN A 97 0.86 -26.85 -7.68
N LYS A 98 -0.09 -27.72 -8.04
CA LYS A 98 -0.15 -29.09 -7.52
C LYS A 98 1.13 -29.85 -7.92
N GLY A 99 1.74 -30.54 -6.95
CA GLY A 99 2.96 -31.34 -7.16
C GLY A 99 4.27 -30.56 -7.04
N VAL A 100 4.23 -29.24 -6.86
CA VAL A 100 5.42 -28.41 -6.61
C VAL A 100 5.71 -28.34 -5.10
N ASP A 101 6.99 -28.36 -4.72
CA ASP A 101 7.40 -28.11 -3.34
C ASP A 101 6.87 -26.75 -2.86
N ARG A 102 6.09 -26.78 -1.79
CA ARG A 102 5.37 -25.61 -1.26
C ARG A 102 6.30 -24.51 -0.77
N ARG A 103 7.48 -24.86 -0.28
CA ARG A 103 8.44 -23.87 0.22
C ARG A 103 8.93 -22.95 -0.89
N LYS A 104 9.04 -23.47 -2.12
CA LYS A 104 9.48 -22.75 -3.31
C LYS A 104 8.40 -21.81 -3.89
N LEU A 105 7.17 -21.92 -3.41
CA LEU A 105 6.03 -21.12 -3.90
C LEU A 105 5.77 -19.88 -3.04
N VAL A 106 6.44 -19.78 -1.88
CA VAL A 106 6.30 -18.63 -0.98
C VAL A 106 7.46 -17.67 -1.25
N ILE A 107 7.13 -16.42 -1.54
CA ILE A 107 8.12 -15.36 -1.66
C ILE A 107 8.22 -14.71 -0.29
N ASP A 108 9.34 -14.94 0.40
CA ASP A 108 9.58 -14.41 1.74
C ASP A 108 11.00 -13.79 1.81
N PRO A 109 11.12 -12.45 1.79
CA PRO A 109 12.40 -11.74 1.95
C PRO A 109 12.89 -11.67 3.41
N GLY A 110 12.15 -12.26 4.34
CA GLY A 110 12.44 -12.24 5.77
C GLY A 110 12.04 -10.94 6.45
N ARG A 111 12.13 -10.94 7.79
CA ARG A 111 11.90 -9.76 8.63
C ARG A 111 13.00 -8.72 8.38
N LYS A 112 12.59 -7.48 8.11
CA LYS A 112 13.48 -6.32 8.01
C LYS A 112 13.24 -5.39 9.19
N VAL A 113 14.29 -4.64 9.56
CA VAL A 113 14.29 -3.72 10.71
C VAL A 113 14.78 -2.35 10.25
N LEU A 114 14.25 -1.28 10.83
CA LEU A 114 14.61 0.10 10.54
C LEU A 114 14.49 0.95 11.81
N ASP A 115 15.59 1.57 12.22
CA ASP A 115 15.56 2.63 13.22
C ASP A 115 14.79 3.84 12.66
N ALA A 116 13.84 4.37 13.42
CA ALA A 116 13.00 5.48 12.99
C ALA A 116 13.77 6.78 12.72
N ALA A 117 14.95 6.96 13.34
CA ALA A 117 15.84 8.09 13.10
C ALA A 117 16.72 7.92 11.85
N SER A 118 16.69 6.73 11.21
CA SER A 118 17.43 6.47 9.99
C SER A 118 16.85 7.20 8.79
N THR A 119 17.71 7.64 7.87
CA THR A 119 17.31 8.16 6.55
C THR A 119 17.31 7.07 5.47
N ALA A 120 17.62 5.82 5.85
CA ALA A 120 17.71 4.72 4.91
C ALA A 120 16.34 4.27 4.40
N THR A 121 16.32 3.82 3.16
CA THR A 121 15.25 2.96 2.63
C THR A 121 15.72 1.52 2.68
N VAL A 122 14.86 0.63 3.19
CA VAL A 122 15.13 -0.80 3.29
C VAL A 122 14.22 -1.55 2.33
N ASP A 123 14.81 -2.25 1.36
CA ASP A 123 14.06 -3.06 0.41
C ASP A 123 13.67 -4.41 0.99
N PHE A 124 12.46 -4.88 0.66
CA PHE A 124 12.01 -6.25 0.93
C PHE A 124 12.55 -7.20 -0.15
N SER A 125 13.88 -7.30 -0.22
CA SER A 125 14.63 -8.15 -1.14
C SER A 125 15.08 -9.47 -0.49
N GLY A 126 15.37 -10.47 -1.32
CA GLY A 126 15.81 -11.82 -0.92
C GLY A 126 14.72 -12.90 -1.03
N GLY A 127 13.48 -12.52 -1.31
CA GLY A 127 12.40 -13.47 -1.60
C GLY A 127 12.48 -13.98 -3.04
N ARG A 128 12.38 -15.30 -3.22
CA ARG A 128 12.46 -15.96 -4.53
C ARG A 128 11.23 -16.80 -4.82
N PHE A 129 10.82 -16.83 -6.08
CA PHE A 129 9.79 -17.72 -6.58
C PHE A 129 10.43 -18.87 -7.38
N LEU A 130 10.05 -20.10 -7.03
CA LEU A 130 10.52 -21.35 -7.63
C LEU A 130 12.05 -21.49 -7.67
N ASP A 131 12.77 -20.84 -6.75
CA ASP A 131 14.24 -20.72 -6.74
C ASP A 131 14.82 -20.16 -8.06
N ALA A 132 14.00 -19.54 -8.90
CA ALA A 132 14.35 -19.14 -10.26
C ALA A 132 14.24 -17.62 -10.47
N LEU A 133 13.35 -16.94 -9.75
CA LEU A 133 13.08 -15.52 -9.92
C LEU A 133 13.15 -14.78 -8.59
N ASP A 134 13.98 -13.76 -8.51
CA ASP A 134 13.95 -12.80 -7.40
C ASP A 134 12.73 -11.89 -7.55
N VAL A 135 11.95 -11.77 -6.47
CA VAL A 135 10.72 -10.96 -6.48
C VAL A 135 10.76 -9.99 -5.29
N PRO A 136 11.22 -8.74 -5.50
CA PRO A 136 11.17 -7.71 -4.48
C PRO A 136 9.71 -7.37 -4.13
N LEU A 137 9.38 -7.37 -2.84
CA LEU A 137 7.99 -7.16 -2.37
C LEU A 137 7.67 -5.70 -2.00
N GLY A 138 8.59 -4.79 -2.29
CA GLY A 138 8.47 -3.36 -1.97
C GLY A 138 9.63 -2.87 -1.10
N SER A 139 9.37 -1.83 -0.31
CA SER A 139 10.37 -1.22 0.58
C SER A 139 9.73 -0.52 1.78
N MET A 140 10.55 -0.13 2.76
CA MET A 140 10.14 0.72 3.87
C MET A 140 11.15 1.83 4.16
N HIS A 141 10.67 2.94 4.67
CA HIS A 141 11.47 4.06 5.19
C HIS A 141 10.68 4.76 6.30
N THR A 142 11.27 5.76 6.95
CA THR A 142 10.56 6.64 7.87
C THR A 142 10.39 8.04 7.30
N ASP A 143 9.33 8.73 7.70
CA ASP A 143 9.17 10.15 7.43
C ASP A 143 9.93 11.02 8.45
N ALA A 144 9.84 12.34 8.31
CA ALA A 144 10.53 13.30 9.16
C ALA A 144 10.14 13.23 10.65
N GLN A 145 9.02 12.58 10.99
CA GLN A 145 8.56 12.39 12.37
C GLN A 145 8.91 10.98 12.91
N GLY A 146 9.61 10.15 12.12
CA GLY A 146 9.94 8.78 12.49
C GLY A 146 8.77 7.80 12.29
N ARG A 147 7.72 8.19 11.57
CA ARG A 147 6.61 7.30 11.23
C ARG A 147 7.05 6.36 10.14
N LEU A 148 6.75 5.09 10.28
CA LEU A 148 7.04 4.11 9.24
C LEU A 148 6.15 4.33 8.02
N VAL A 149 6.78 4.25 6.87
CA VAL A 149 6.16 4.25 5.55
C VAL A 149 6.54 2.96 4.85
N VAL A 150 5.53 2.14 4.54
CA VAL A 150 5.69 0.90 3.79
C VAL A 150 5.16 1.09 2.37
N LEU A 151 6.01 0.77 1.40
CA LEU A 151 5.70 0.78 -0.02
C LEU A 151 5.58 -0.65 -0.52
N GLY A 152 4.48 -0.95 -1.25
CA GLY A 152 4.31 -2.27 -1.86
C GLY A 152 5.16 -2.49 -3.10
N GLY A 153 5.06 -3.69 -3.67
CA GLY A 153 5.65 -4.04 -4.97
C GLY A 153 5.22 -3.10 -6.11
N ARG A 154 5.95 -3.15 -7.23
CA ARG A 154 5.77 -2.27 -8.38
C ARG A 154 4.60 -2.67 -9.29
N GLY A 155 3.92 -3.78 -9.00
CA GLY A 155 2.85 -4.34 -9.82
C GLY A 155 3.35 -5.32 -10.88
N HIS A 156 4.49 -5.96 -10.63
CA HIS A 156 5.05 -6.98 -11.51
C HIS A 156 4.37 -8.33 -11.29
N SER A 157 4.11 -9.03 -12.38
CA SER A 157 3.62 -10.42 -12.38
C SER A 157 4.42 -11.21 -13.40
N ALA A 158 4.80 -12.43 -13.07
CA ALA A 158 5.72 -13.21 -13.88
C ALA A 158 5.52 -14.72 -13.72
N ALA A 159 5.90 -15.44 -14.77
CA ALA A 159 6.08 -16.88 -14.76
C ALA A 159 7.51 -17.22 -15.24
N PRO A 160 8.44 -17.61 -14.35
CA PRO A 160 9.85 -17.79 -14.71
C PRO A 160 10.09 -18.89 -15.76
N PHE A 161 9.14 -19.82 -15.90
CA PHE A 161 9.19 -20.90 -16.88
C PHE A 161 8.17 -20.73 -18.00
N ASN A 162 7.74 -19.49 -18.27
CA ASN A 162 6.82 -19.13 -19.36
C ASN A 162 5.50 -19.94 -19.37
N ALA A 163 4.96 -20.25 -18.19
CA ALA A 163 3.67 -20.92 -18.07
C ALA A 163 2.54 -20.03 -18.67
N PRO A 164 1.58 -20.60 -19.42
CA PRO A 164 0.48 -19.81 -19.98
C PRO A 164 -0.47 -19.30 -18.88
N LEU A 165 -1.15 -18.18 -19.16
CA LEU A 165 -2.27 -17.74 -18.35
C LEU A 165 -3.48 -18.62 -18.66
N ALA A 166 -4.03 -19.27 -17.64
CA ALA A 166 -5.11 -20.25 -17.79
C ALA A 166 -6.46 -19.71 -17.31
N SER A 167 -6.48 -18.78 -16.34
CA SER A 167 -7.72 -18.25 -15.78
C SER A 167 -7.54 -16.88 -15.13
N PHE A 168 -8.64 -16.26 -14.72
CA PHE A 168 -8.62 -14.97 -14.03
C PHE A 168 -7.91 -15.02 -12.65
N GLY A 169 -7.93 -16.18 -11.98
CA GLY A 169 -7.55 -16.27 -10.56
C GLY A 169 -6.54 -17.36 -10.23
N ASN A 170 -6.45 -18.43 -11.03
CA ASN A 170 -5.67 -19.63 -10.75
C ASN A 170 -4.74 -19.92 -11.92
N ASN A 171 -3.51 -19.40 -11.83
CA ASN A 171 -2.48 -19.55 -12.84
C ASN A 171 -1.28 -20.24 -12.18
N ASP A 172 -1.10 -21.52 -12.49
CA ASP A 172 0.04 -22.29 -11.99
C ASP A 172 1.31 -21.82 -12.71
N GLY A 173 2.44 -21.81 -11.99
CA GLY A 173 3.72 -21.27 -12.46
C GLY A 173 3.83 -19.75 -12.41
N TRP A 174 2.80 -19.04 -11.92
CA TRP A 174 2.79 -17.57 -11.82
C TRP A 174 2.96 -17.07 -10.39
N CYS A 175 3.59 -15.89 -10.30
CA CYS A 175 3.67 -15.07 -9.09
C CYS A 175 3.41 -13.59 -9.41
N ASP A 176 3.18 -12.80 -8.37
CA ASP A 176 3.14 -11.34 -8.42
C ASP A 176 3.92 -10.77 -7.23
N ASP A 177 4.13 -9.46 -7.24
CA ASP A 177 4.83 -8.73 -6.17
C ASP A 177 3.89 -8.15 -5.11
N THR A 178 2.65 -8.66 -5.03
CA THR A 178 1.77 -8.35 -3.91
C THR A 178 2.26 -9.03 -2.64
N SER A 179 2.00 -8.45 -1.48
CA SER A 179 2.43 -9.03 -0.22
C SER A 179 1.62 -8.52 0.95
N ASP A 180 1.64 -9.27 2.03
CA ASP A 180 1.08 -8.87 3.31
C ASP A 180 1.94 -9.42 4.45
N GLY A 181 1.86 -8.79 5.62
CA GLY A 181 2.51 -9.32 6.82
C GLY A 181 2.59 -8.33 7.98
N PRO A 182 3.10 -8.78 9.14
CA PRO A 182 3.13 -7.98 10.35
C PRO A 182 4.12 -6.81 10.30
N VAL A 183 3.74 -5.74 10.97
CA VAL A 183 4.52 -4.56 11.35
C VAL A 183 4.52 -4.48 12.87
N THR A 184 5.71 -4.39 13.46
CA THR A 184 5.92 -4.27 14.91
C THR A 184 6.82 -3.08 15.19
N ALA A 185 6.71 -2.50 16.38
CA ALA A 185 7.59 -1.43 16.83
C ALA A 185 8.15 -1.74 18.23
N THR A 186 9.44 -1.48 18.42
CA THR A 186 10.07 -1.41 19.73
C THR A 186 10.25 0.06 20.09
N LEU A 187 9.70 0.47 21.23
CA LEU A 187 9.80 1.83 21.73
C LEU A 187 10.70 1.82 22.96
N THR A 188 11.70 2.70 23.01
CA THR A 188 12.48 2.96 24.22
C THR A 188 12.17 4.38 24.69
N LEU A 189 11.71 4.50 25.94
CA LEU A 189 11.40 5.76 26.61
C LEU A 189 12.34 5.95 27.80
N ALA A 190 13.14 7.02 27.80
CA ALA A 190 14.06 7.33 28.90
C ALA A 190 14.90 6.10 29.35
N GLY A 191 15.45 5.37 28.37
CA GLY A 191 16.26 4.16 28.59
C GLY A 191 15.48 2.87 28.91
N HIS A 192 14.15 2.94 29.08
CA HIS A 192 13.31 1.77 29.33
C HIS A 192 12.66 1.28 28.04
N ALA A 193 12.99 0.05 27.63
CA ALA A 193 12.42 -0.57 26.45
C ALA A 193 11.01 -1.12 26.73
N ALA A 194 10.07 -0.79 25.87
CA ALA A 194 8.73 -1.35 25.79
C ALA A 194 8.47 -1.79 24.35
N THR A 195 8.29 -3.08 24.12
CA THR A 195 7.86 -3.57 22.81
C THR A 195 6.35 -3.36 22.67
N ALA A 196 5.91 -2.64 21.64
CA ALA A 196 4.51 -2.63 21.26
C ALA A 196 4.18 -3.99 20.62
N ASN A 197 3.83 -4.98 21.46
CA ASN A 197 3.78 -6.39 21.09
C ASN A 197 2.48 -6.80 20.36
N ARG A 198 1.85 -5.89 19.61
CA ARG A 198 0.69 -6.21 18.76
C ARG A 198 1.00 -5.92 17.30
N PRO A 199 1.24 -6.95 16.47
CA PRO A 199 1.55 -6.75 15.06
C PRO A 199 0.37 -6.11 14.31
N HIS A 200 0.67 -5.09 13.50
CA HIS A 200 -0.26 -4.55 12.50
C HIS A 200 -0.04 -5.26 11.16
N ALA A 201 -1.09 -5.59 10.40
CA ALA A 201 -0.90 -6.10 9.04
C ALA A 201 -0.57 -4.94 8.07
N ALA A 202 0.61 -4.93 7.49
CA ALA A 202 0.89 -4.16 6.28
C ALA A 202 0.28 -4.90 5.10
N THR A 203 -0.73 -4.31 4.47
CA THR A 203 -1.29 -4.79 3.19
C THR A 203 -1.26 -3.64 2.17
N PRO A 204 -0.17 -3.46 1.40
CA PRO A 204 -0.21 -2.56 0.26
C PRO A 204 -1.10 -3.18 -0.83
N ALA A 205 -2.31 -2.64 -0.99
CA ALA A 205 -3.26 -3.12 -2.00
C ALA A 205 -2.77 -2.85 -3.44
N ALA A 206 -3.30 -3.63 -4.39
CA ALA A 206 -3.21 -3.34 -5.81
C ALA A 206 -3.77 -1.93 -6.09
N PRO A 207 -3.28 -1.22 -7.13
CA PRO A 207 -3.71 0.15 -7.38
C PRO A 207 -5.20 0.20 -7.72
N ALA A 208 -5.95 0.98 -6.92
CA ALA A 208 -7.35 1.27 -7.20
C ALA A 208 -7.47 2.17 -8.44
N GLY A 209 -8.49 1.91 -9.27
CA GLY A 209 -8.88 2.78 -10.39
C GLY A 209 -9.29 4.19 -9.94
N PRO A 210 -9.71 5.07 -10.88
CA PRO A 210 -9.93 6.49 -10.60
C PRO A 210 -10.90 6.70 -9.42
N PRO A 211 -10.67 7.75 -8.59
CA PRO A 211 -11.23 7.86 -7.26
C PRO A 211 -12.74 8.10 -7.33
N THR A 212 -13.51 7.04 -7.11
CA THR A 212 -14.88 7.15 -6.63
C THR A 212 -14.94 6.47 -5.27
N ARG A 213 -15.01 7.30 -4.22
CA ARG A 213 -15.22 6.98 -2.80
C ARG A 213 -14.56 5.68 -2.31
N SER A 214 -13.30 5.78 -1.90
CA SER A 214 -12.66 4.72 -1.12
C SER A 214 -13.16 4.78 0.33
N CYS A 215 -13.91 3.77 0.74
CA CYS A 215 -14.13 3.46 2.15
C CYS A 215 -12.87 2.76 2.67
N LEU A 216 -12.07 3.45 3.47
CA LEU A 216 -10.97 2.86 4.24
C LEU A 216 -11.32 3.02 5.71
N ASP A 217 -11.66 1.90 6.34
CA ASP A 217 -11.80 1.80 7.80
C ASP A 217 -10.40 1.82 8.41
N GLY A 218 -10.09 2.90 9.14
CA GLY A 218 -8.82 3.10 9.82
C GLY A 218 -8.90 2.60 11.26
N SER A 219 -8.21 1.50 11.57
CA SER A 219 -8.15 0.96 12.93
C SER A 219 -7.00 1.56 13.76
N TRP A 220 -7.34 2.31 14.81
CA TRP A 220 -6.48 2.89 15.86
C TRP A 220 -6.15 1.87 16.97
N ARG A 221 -4.99 1.90 17.70
CA ARG A 221 -4.85 1.20 19.01
C ARG A 221 -3.60 1.43 19.90
N ARG A 222 -3.73 0.84 21.11
CA ARG A 222 -3.25 1.16 22.49
C ARG A 222 -1.89 0.56 22.89
N VAL A 223 -1.06 1.34 23.59
CA VAL A 223 0.13 0.88 24.35
C VAL A 223 -0.09 1.19 25.83
N THR A 224 -0.11 0.18 26.71
CA THR A 224 -0.20 0.35 28.17
C THR A 224 1.13 -0.02 28.82
N ARG A 225 1.57 0.75 29.82
CA ARG A 225 2.65 0.34 30.74
C ARG A 225 2.15 -0.80 31.64
N PRO A 226 3.04 -1.70 32.11
CA PRO A 226 2.72 -2.66 33.16
C PRO A 226 2.33 -1.96 34.47
#